data_AF-A0A9P6MRD6-F1
#
_entry.id   AF-A0A9P6MRD6-F1
#
_cell.length_a   1.000
_cell.length_b   1.000
_cell.length_c   1.000
_cell.angle_alpha   90.00
_cell.angle_beta   90.00
_cell.angle_gamma   90.00
#
_symmetry.space_group_name_H-M   'P 1'
#
loop_
_entity.id
_entity.type
_entity.pdbx_description
1 polymer ?
#
loop_
_entity_poly.entity_id
_entity_poly.type
_entity_poly.pdbx_seq_one_letter_code
_entity_poly.pdbx_strand_id
1 'polypeptide(L)'
;MTSISPLVEALNKSKLAIATDKVTKAMEELKQYWDELGLNHFEQVMDYTNCLLLYCEQLPHPEKSYIVVAAEFSHYLAIDKFLFADDDSVVDRIHAKYLGFLSRYLGEKEIEYYNHCFKTWVSTCHEEAVLKVSLPKMTIPVARYSMWADWRWVNIGMAPYMRMILMINFPDEDLHSAIAQSSIMYISMQTALLNDIASVIKDKGSNEVNYYLQVAPDTVEKLEDILEQSNEYLETVVLSDNLKHVLKSALHGSYLMYSLSKRYFGKTEPNW
;
A
#
# COMPACT_ATOMS: atom_id res chain seq x y z
N MET A 1 24.66 10.55 20.46
CA MET A 1 24.11 9.34 19.83
C MET A 1 22.64 9.58 19.59
N THR A 2 22.23 9.69 18.33
CA THR A 2 20.82 9.80 17.94
C THR A 2 20.14 8.48 18.27
N SER A 3 19.16 8.49 19.18
CA SER A 3 18.35 7.29 19.43
C SER A 3 17.58 6.97 18.16
N ILE A 4 17.84 5.81 17.56
CA ILE A 4 17.06 5.30 16.44
C ILE A 4 15.62 5.11 16.94
N SER A 5 14.64 5.67 16.24
CA SER A 5 13.22 5.51 16.59
C SER A 5 12.88 4.01 16.71
N PRO A 6 12.05 3.58 17.68
CA PRO A 6 11.64 2.17 17.81
C PRO A 6 11.09 1.55 16.52
N LEU A 7 10.45 2.36 15.66
CA LEU A 7 9.96 1.92 14.35
C LEU A 7 11.10 1.61 13.37
N VAL A 8 12.19 2.37 13.40
CA VAL A 8 13.37 2.12 12.54
C VAL A 8 14.15 0.89 13.03
N GLU A 9 14.18 0.64 14.34
CA GLU A 9 14.74 -0.62 14.87
C GLU A 9 13.93 -1.84 14.42
N ALA A 10 12.60 -1.75 14.49
CA ALA A 10 11.71 -2.80 13.98
C ALA A 10 11.93 -3.06 12.47
N LEU A 11 12.09 -2.00 11.67
CA LEU A 11 12.37 -2.11 10.23
C LEU A 11 13.65 -2.89 9.95
N ASN A 12 14.73 -2.59 10.69
CA ASN A 12 15.99 -3.30 10.55
C ASN A 12 15.88 -4.78 10.94
N LYS A 13 15.09 -5.11 11.96
CA LYS A 13 14.84 -6.51 12.37
C LYS A 13 14.05 -7.27 11.31
N SER A 14 12.98 -6.67 10.79
CA SER A 14 12.15 -7.26 9.73
C SER A 14 13.00 -7.61 8.50
N LYS A 15 13.83 -6.68 8.01
CA LYS A 15 14.77 -6.90 6.89
C LYS A 15 15.67 -8.13 7.06
N LEU A 16 16.18 -8.38 8.28
CA LEU A 16 17.05 -9.51 8.54
C LEU A 16 16.28 -10.85 8.53
N ALA A 17 15.04 -10.84 9.00
CA ALA A 17 14.22 -12.06 9.06
C ALA A 17 13.84 -12.59 7.66
N ILE A 18 13.73 -11.71 6.67
CA ILE A 18 13.29 -12.04 5.30
C ILE A 18 14.43 -12.32 4.32
N ALA A 19 15.69 -12.18 4.73
CA ALA A 19 16.86 -12.35 3.87
C ALA A 19 17.21 -13.83 3.61
N THR A 20 16.21 -14.64 3.25
CA THR A 20 16.36 -16.08 2.97
C THR A 20 16.64 -16.31 1.49
N ASP A 21 17.29 -17.44 1.16
CA ASP A 21 17.59 -17.81 -0.23
C ASP A 21 16.36 -17.83 -1.14
N LYS A 22 15.21 -18.22 -0.58
CA LYS A 22 13.94 -18.29 -1.32
C LYS A 22 13.44 -16.90 -1.69
N VAL A 23 13.48 -15.96 -0.75
CA VAL A 23 13.09 -14.56 -0.99
C VAL A 23 14.06 -13.92 -1.97
N THR A 24 15.38 -14.08 -1.77
CA THR A 24 16.41 -13.52 -2.65
C THR A 24 16.19 -13.93 -4.11
N LYS A 25 15.98 -15.22 -4.39
CA LYS A 25 15.72 -15.71 -5.75
C LYS A 25 14.44 -15.12 -6.36
N ALA A 26 13.38 -15.01 -5.56
CA ALA A 26 12.13 -14.41 -6.00
C ALA A 26 12.31 -12.92 -6.34
N MET A 27 13.10 -12.18 -5.56
CA MET A 27 13.39 -10.76 -5.81
C MET A 27 14.28 -10.56 -7.03
N GLU A 28 15.25 -11.45 -7.28
CA GLU A 28 16.06 -11.44 -8.49
C GLU A 28 15.19 -11.64 -9.74
N GLU A 29 14.24 -12.58 -9.71
CA GLU A 29 13.29 -12.79 -10.81
C GLU A 29 12.39 -11.56 -11.04
N LEU A 30 11.82 -10.98 -9.96
CA LEU A 30 11.03 -9.75 -10.07
C LEU A 30 11.86 -8.59 -10.63
N LYS A 31 13.11 -8.45 -10.19
CA LYS A 31 14.02 -7.42 -10.72
C LYS A 31 14.30 -7.63 -12.21
N GLN A 32 14.52 -8.88 -12.66
CA GLN A 32 14.67 -9.16 -14.08
C GLN A 32 13.42 -8.72 -14.87
N TYR A 33 12.22 -8.98 -14.35
CA TYR A 33 10.98 -8.54 -14.99
C TYR A 33 10.87 -7.02 -15.04
N TRP A 34 11.26 -6.34 -13.96
CA TRP A 34 11.32 -4.89 -13.87
C TRP A 34 12.29 -4.29 -14.90
N ASP A 35 13.51 -4.84 -14.97
CA ASP A 35 14.56 -4.41 -15.90
C ASP A 35 14.13 -4.63 -17.36
N GLU A 36 13.48 -5.76 -17.68
CA GLU A 36 12.95 -6.07 -19.02
C GLU A 36 11.89 -5.06 -19.51
N LEU A 37 11.17 -4.42 -18.60
CA LEU A 37 10.22 -3.34 -18.90
C LEU A 37 10.90 -1.98 -19.07
N GLY A 38 12.23 -1.91 -18.97
CA GLY A 38 12.99 -0.68 -19.00
C GLY A 38 12.65 0.24 -17.83
N LEU A 39 12.32 -0.33 -16.68
CA LEU A 39 12.07 0.38 -15.44
C LEU A 39 13.37 0.46 -14.62
N ASN A 40 13.58 1.57 -13.93
CA ASN A 40 14.72 1.79 -13.04
C ASN A 40 14.25 1.81 -11.59
N HIS A 41 15.17 1.86 -10.64
CA HIS A 41 14.89 2.04 -9.22
C HIS A 41 14.12 0.91 -8.53
N PHE A 42 14.44 -0.37 -8.84
CA PHE A 42 13.83 -1.53 -8.18
C PHE A 42 14.03 -1.51 -6.65
N GLU A 43 15.08 -0.86 -6.15
CA GLU A 43 15.28 -0.63 -4.72
C GLU A 43 14.09 0.07 -4.04
N GLN A 44 13.30 0.88 -4.77
CA GLN A 44 12.10 1.49 -4.21
C GLN A 44 11.00 0.46 -3.94
N VAL A 45 10.83 -0.55 -4.80
CA VAL A 45 9.90 -1.66 -4.54
C VAL A 45 10.28 -2.36 -3.23
N MET A 46 11.58 -2.56 -3.03
CA MET A 46 12.12 -3.20 -1.84
C MET A 46 11.93 -2.34 -0.58
N ASP A 47 12.22 -1.04 -0.65
CA ASP A 47 12.00 -0.11 0.47
C ASP A 47 10.54 -0.07 0.91
N TYR A 48 9.61 -0.02 -0.06
CA TYR A 48 8.17 -0.02 0.20
C TYR A 48 7.74 -1.34 0.86
N THR A 49 8.17 -2.47 0.30
CA THR A 49 7.85 -3.80 0.82
C THR A 49 8.34 -3.95 2.26
N ASN A 50 9.58 -3.56 2.54
CA ASN A 50 10.16 -3.61 3.89
C ASN A 50 9.41 -2.72 4.89
N CYS A 51 9.01 -1.51 4.47
CA CYS A 51 8.23 -0.63 5.33
C CYS A 51 6.88 -1.26 5.67
N LEU A 52 6.11 -1.69 4.67
CA LEU A 52 4.74 -2.19 4.89
C LEU A 52 4.71 -3.50 5.71
N LEU A 53 5.75 -4.31 5.60
CA LEU A 53 5.93 -5.55 6.35
C LEU A 53 6.81 -5.36 7.59
N LEU A 54 6.68 -4.21 8.26
CA LEU A 54 7.45 -3.82 9.45
C LEU A 54 7.49 -4.88 10.56
N TYR A 55 6.41 -5.65 10.73
CA TYR A 55 6.30 -6.68 11.76
C TYR A 55 6.11 -8.09 11.18
N CYS A 56 6.51 -8.31 9.93
CA CYS A 56 6.18 -9.55 9.24
C CYS A 56 6.85 -10.79 9.84
N GLU A 57 7.97 -10.66 10.57
CA GLU A 57 8.69 -11.79 11.17
C GLU A 57 7.85 -12.59 12.17
N GLN A 58 6.77 -12.01 12.68
CA GLN A 58 5.85 -12.63 13.63
C GLN A 58 4.71 -13.38 12.93
N LEU A 59 4.63 -13.30 11.60
CA LEU A 59 3.62 -13.98 10.81
C LEU A 59 3.99 -15.47 10.59
N PRO A 60 3.01 -16.38 10.48
CA PRO A 60 3.23 -17.80 10.14
C PRO A 60 3.98 -18.04 8.82
N HIS A 61 3.75 -17.20 7.81
CA HIS A 61 4.31 -17.34 6.46
C HIS A 61 4.93 -16.02 5.98
N PRO A 62 6.01 -15.56 6.63
CA PRO A 62 6.59 -14.23 6.41
C PRO A 62 7.22 -14.11 5.02
N GLU A 63 7.93 -15.14 4.56
CA GLU A 63 8.56 -15.17 3.25
C GLU A 63 7.53 -15.08 2.11
N LYS A 64 6.42 -15.84 2.22
CA LYS A 64 5.35 -15.83 1.22
C LYS A 64 4.70 -14.46 1.16
N SER A 65 4.41 -13.87 2.33
CA SER A 65 3.88 -12.51 2.46
C SER A 65 4.79 -11.49 1.79
N TYR A 66 6.09 -11.56 2.07
CA TYR A 66 7.07 -10.65 1.50
C TYR A 66 7.13 -10.71 -0.03
N ILE A 67 7.20 -11.92 -0.59
CA ILE A 67 7.25 -12.13 -2.03
C ILE A 67 6.00 -11.59 -2.71
N VAL A 68 4.82 -11.88 -2.16
CA VAL A 68 3.54 -11.45 -2.73
C VAL A 68 3.42 -9.93 -2.72
N VAL A 69 3.81 -9.29 -1.62
CA VAL A 69 3.74 -7.83 -1.46
C VAL A 69 4.70 -7.14 -2.42
N ALA A 70 5.94 -7.60 -2.51
CA ALA A 70 6.90 -7.06 -3.48
C ALA A 70 6.40 -7.19 -4.91
N ALA A 71 5.83 -8.35 -5.26
CA ALA A 71 5.25 -8.58 -6.58
C ALA A 71 4.03 -7.69 -6.85
N GLU A 72 3.13 -7.50 -5.87
CA GLU A 72 1.97 -6.63 -5.97
C GLU A 72 2.37 -5.17 -6.22
N PHE A 73 3.27 -4.62 -5.42
CA PHE A 73 3.75 -3.26 -5.61
C PHE A 73 4.52 -3.08 -6.92
N SER A 74 5.37 -4.04 -7.26
CA SER A 74 6.08 -4.06 -8.55
C SER A 74 5.10 -4.07 -9.72
N HIS A 75 4.01 -4.84 -9.62
CA HIS A 75 2.98 -4.90 -10.64
C HIS A 75 2.25 -3.56 -10.79
N TYR A 76 1.82 -2.95 -9.68
CA TYR A 76 1.07 -1.69 -9.72
C TYR A 76 1.92 -0.56 -10.33
N LEU A 77 3.17 -0.43 -9.87
CA LEU A 77 4.09 0.59 -10.40
C LEU A 77 4.49 0.34 -11.85
N ALA A 78 4.65 -0.93 -12.25
CA ALA A 78 4.93 -1.26 -13.64
C ALA A 78 3.77 -0.82 -14.53
N ILE A 79 2.54 -1.10 -14.13
CA ILE A 79 1.33 -0.77 -14.91
C ILE A 79 1.06 0.72 -14.93
N ASP A 80 1.22 1.44 -13.81
CA ASP A 80 1.01 2.90 -13.70
C ASP A 80 1.75 3.67 -14.82
N LYS A 81 2.97 3.24 -15.17
CA LYS A 81 3.74 3.83 -16.29
C LYS A 81 3.08 3.65 -17.66
N PHE A 82 2.41 2.52 -17.88
CA PHE A 82 1.86 2.14 -19.19
C PHE A 82 0.35 2.36 -19.29
N LEU A 83 -0.33 2.59 -18.17
CA LEU A 83 -1.79 2.72 -18.12
C LEU A 83 -2.32 3.89 -18.95
N PHE A 84 -1.53 4.95 -19.09
CA PHE A 84 -1.87 6.16 -19.86
C PHE A 84 -1.22 6.19 -21.25
N ALA A 85 -0.61 5.09 -21.69
CA ALA A 85 0.05 5.01 -22.99
C ALA A 85 -0.88 4.53 -24.13
N ASP A 86 -2.18 4.34 -23.88
CA ASP A 86 -3.20 3.84 -24.82
C ASP A 86 -2.83 2.52 -25.53
N ASP A 87 -2.02 1.66 -24.89
CA ASP A 87 -1.64 0.35 -25.41
C ASP A 87 -2.07 -0.77 -24.44
N ASP A 88 -3.35 -1.14 -24.50
CA ASP A 88 -3.96 -2.20 -23.70
C ASP A 88 -3.21 -3.55 -23.81
N SER A 89 -2.53 -3.79 -24.93
CA SER A 89 -1.80 -5.05 -25.15
C SER A 89 -0.55 -5.19 -24.27
N VAL A 90 0.07 -4.06 -23.88
CA VAL A 90 1.20 -4.04 -22.95
C VAL A 90 0.74 -4.29 -21.52
N VAL A 91 -0.37 -3.68 -21.13
CA VAL A 91 -1.02 -3.85 -19.81
C VAL A 91 -1.38 -5.32 -19.59
N ASP A 92 -2.06 -5.95 -20.56
CA ASP A 92 -2.46 -7.36 -20.49
C ASP A 92 -1.26 -8.32 -20.37
N ARG A 93 -0.18 -8.06 -21.12
CA ARG A 93 1.03 -8.90 -21.07
C ARG A 93 1.75 -8.78 -19.73
N ILE A 94 1.87 -7.56 -19.19
CA ILE A 94 2.46 -7.34 -17.87
C ILE A 94 1.60 -8.06 -16.83
N HIS A 95 0.28 -7.89 -16.89
CA HIS A 95 -0.67 -8.51 -15.98
C HIS A 95 -0.57 -10.03 -15.96
N ALA A 96 -0.57 -10.67 -17.14
CA ALA A 96 -0.40 -12.12 -17.26
C ALA A 96 0.93 -12.61 -16.67
N LYS A 97 2.01 -11.85 -16.85
CA LYS A 97 3.34 -12.19 -16.32
C LYS A 97 3.37 -12.17 -14.80
N TYR A 98 2.83 -11.13 -14.16
CA TYR A 98 2.77 -11.03 -12.70
C TYR A 98 1.80 -12.06 -12.09
N LEU A 99 0.66 -12.33 -12.72
CA LEU A 99 -0.23 -13.42 -12.28
C LEU A 99 0.47 -14.79 -12.35
N GLY A 100 1.23 -15.05 -13.42
CA GLY A 100 2.01 -16.28 -13.57
C GLY A 100 3.16 -16.42 -12.55
N PHE A 101 3.71 -15.31 -12.07
CA PHE A 101 4.66 -15.30 -10.97
C PHE A 101 3.97 -15.60 -9.63
N LEU A 102 2.89 -14.87 -9.33
CA LEU A 102 2.15 -14.97 -8.07
C LEU A 102 1.52 -16.35 -7.87
N SER A 103 1.07 -17.03 -8.93
CA SER A 103 0.44 -18.36 -8.86
C SER A 103 1.37 -19.47 -8.35
N ARG A 104 2.68 -19.21 -8.28
CA ARG A 104 3.66 -20.12 -7.66
C ARG A 104 3.66 -20.04 -6.13
N TYR A 105 3.13 -18.95 -5.58
CA TYR A 105 3.14 -18.66 -4.14
C TYR A 105 1.73 -18.65 -3.56
N LEU A 106 0.74 -18.25 -4.35
CA LEU A 106 -0.66 -18.12 -3.95
C LEU A 106 -1.50 -19.32 -4.41
N GLY A 107 -2.47 -19.71 -3.60
CA GLY A 107 -3.55 -20.63 -3.97
C GLY A 107 -4.60 -19.95 -4.87
N GLU A 108 -5.49 -20.75 -5.44
CA GLU A 108 -6.50 -20.30 -6.42
C GLU A 108 -7.34 -19.12 -5.89
N LYS A 109 -7.89 -19.24 -4.68
CA LYS A 109 -8.68 -18.17 -4.05
C LYS A 109 -7.90 -16.86 -3.82
N GLU A 110 -6.63 -16.97 -3.46
CA GLU A 110 -5.76 -15.81 -3.23
C GLU A 110 -5.45 -15.10 -4.57
N ILE A 111 -5.25 -15.86 -5.65
CA ILE A 111 -5.07 -15.32 -7.01
C ILE A 111 -6.34 -14.67 -7.53
N GLU A 112 -7.50 -15.29 -7.33
CA GLU A 112 -8.79 -14.71 -7.71
C GLU A 112 -9.02 -13.38 -6.99
N TYR A 113 -8.77 -13.36 -5.68
CA TYR A 113 -8.89 -12.16 -4.87
C TYR A 113 -7.93 -11.05 -5.33
N TYR A 114 -6.66 -11.39 -5.56
CA TYR A 114 -5.65 -10.48 -6.11
C TYR A 114 -6.11 -9.87 -7.43
N ASN A 115 -6.51 -10.71 -8.38
CA ASN A 115 -6.92 -10.30 -9.72
C ASN A 115 -8.14 -9.38 -9.67
N HIS A 116 -9.12 -9.69 -8.83
CA HIS A 116 -10.27 -8.82 -8.59
C HIS A 116 -9.85 -7.45 -8.07
N CYS A 117 -9.00 -7.41 -7.04
CA CYS A 117 -8.53 -6.16 -6.45
C CYS A 117 -7.73 -5.32 -7.46
N PHE A 118 -6.82 -5.95 -8.20
CA PHE A 118 -6.02 -5.26 -9.22
C PHE A 118 -6.91 -4.63 -10.31
N LYS A 119 -7.89 -5.37 -10.85
CA LYS A 119 -8.80 -4.84 -11.87
C LYS A 119 -9.67 -3.69 -11.34
N THR A 120 -10.06 -3.80 -10.08
CA THR A 120 -10.81 -2.73 -9.41
C THR A 120 -9.92 -1.48 -9.25
N TRP A 121 -8.68 -1.66 -8.80
CA TRP A 121 -7.68 -0.58 -8.72
C TRP A 121 -7.48 0.12 -10.07
N VAL A 122 -7.20 -0.64 -11.14
CA VAL A 122 -7.06 -0.09 -12.51
C VAL A 122 -8.26 0.77 -12.89
N SER A 123 -9.47 0.27 -12.64
CA SER A 123 -10.71 1.01 -12.94
C SER A 123 -10.76 2.35 -12.21
N THR A 124 -10.35 2.41 -10.95
CA THR A 124 -10.32 3.66 -10.18
C THR A 124 -9.26 4.66 -10.64
N CYS A 125 -8.16 4.21 -11.24
CA CYS A 125 -7.17 5.10 -11.85
C CYS A 125 -7.76 5.85 -13.05
N HIS A 126 -8.62 5.21 -13.83
CA HIS A 126 -9.34 5.89 -14.92
C HIS A 126 -10.35 6.93 -14.43
N GLU A 127 -10.93 6.73 -13.24
CA GLU A 127 -11.90 7.65 -12.63
C GLU A 127 -11.26 8.90 -12.02
N GLU A 128 -9.97 8.84 -11.67
CA GLU A 128 -9.28 9.87 -10.89
C GLU A 128 -9.36 11.26 -11.55
N ALA A 129 -9.17 11.34 -12.86
CA ALA A 129 -9.24 12.61 -13.59
C ALA A 129 -10.63 13.28 -13.50
N VAL A 130 -11.70 12.47 -13.53
CA VAL A 130 -13.08 12.96 -13.38
C VAL A 130 -13.31 13.44 -11.96
N LEU A 131 -12.83 12.69 -10.96
CA LEU A 131 -12.93 13.03 -9.55
C LEU A 131 -12.21 14.33 -9.22
N LYS A 132 -10.99 14.52 -9.73
CA LYS A 132 -10.20 15.73 -9.54
C LYS A 132 -10.95 17.00 -9.92
N VAL A 133 -11.70 16.95 -11.02
CA VAL A 133 -12.51 18.07 -11.51
C VAL A 133 -13.84 18.20 -10.75
N SER A 134 -14.38 17.10 -10.24
CA SER A 134 -15.70 17.04 -9.63
C SER A 134 -15.70 17.43 -8.14
N LEU A 135 -14.70 16.97 -7.37
CA LEU A 135 -14.63 17.19 -5.92
C LEU A 135 -14.67 18.68 -5.53
N PRO A 136 -13.91 19.60 -6.16
CA PRO A 136 -13.97 21.02 -5.81
C PRO A 136 -15.33 21.69 -6.09
N LYS A 137 -16.12 21.13 -7.03
CA LYS A 137 -17.45 21.64 -7.38
C LYS A 137 -18.53 21.22 -6.38
N MET A 138 -18.27 20.21 -5.55
CA MET A 138 -19.21 19.76 -4.53
C MET A 138 -19.22 20.75 -3.38
N THR A 139 -20.34 21.43 -3.15
CA THR A 139 -20.48 22.43 -2.08
C THR A 139 -20.82 21.84 -0.72
N ILE A 140 -21.33 20.60 -0.68
CA ILE A 140 -21.69 19.90 0.55
C ILE A 140 -20.45 19.14 1.07
N PRO A 141 -19.86 19.53 2.22
CA PRO A 141 -18.61 18.94 2.69
C PRO A 141 -18.68 17.43 2.90
N VAL A 142 -19.78 16.94 3.51
CA VAL A 142 -19.95 15.50 3.76
C VAL A 142 -20.04 14.70 2.46
N ALA A 143 -20.73 15.22 1.43
CA ALA A 143 -20.83 14.54 0.15
C ALA A 143 -19.47 14.51 -0.57
N ARG A 144 -18.71 15.60 -0.49
CA ARG A 144 -17.35 15.69 -1.04
C ARG A 144 -16.42 14.67 -0.37
N TYR A 145 -16.45 14.60 0.96
CA TYR A 145 -15.69 13.62 1.73
C TYR A 145 -16.08 12.20 1.33
N SER A 146 -17.38 11.88 1.32
CA SER A 146 -17.86 10.54 0.97
C SER A 146 -17.42 10.10 -0.43
N MET A 147 -17.52 10.98 -1.43
CA MET A 147 -17.07 10.64 -2.79
C MET A 147 -15.56 10.39 -2.85
N TRP A 148 -14.75 11.22 -2.18
CA TRP A 148 -13.31 10.98 -2.10
C TRP A 148 -13.00 9.67 -1.36
N ALA A 149 -13.64 9.43 -0.22
CA ALA A 149 -13.41 8.25 0.59
C ALA A 149 -13.77 6.98 -0.17
N ASP A 150 -14.93 6.95 -0.83
CA ASP A 150 -15.45 5.83 -1.64
C ASP A 150 -14.52 5.47 -2.81
N TRP A 151 -13.85 6.44 -3.41
CA TRP A 151 -12.84 6.18 -4.43
C TRP A 151 -11.50 5.77 -3.82
N ARG A 152 -11.06 6.49 -2.78
CA ARG A 152 -9.70 6.38 -2.23
C ARG A 152 -9.45 5.05 -1.54
N TRP A 153 -10.46 4.46 -0.90
CA TRP A 153 -10.31 3.14 -0.25
C TRP A 153 -9.99 2.01 -1.25
N VAL A 154 -10.25 2.23 -2.54
CA VAL A 154 -9.91 1.29 -3.62
C VAL A 154 -8.64 1.70 -4.36
N ASN A 155 -8.46 3.01 -4.65
CA ASN A 155 -7.37 3.49 -5.50
C ASN A 155 -5.98 3.46 -4.82
N ILE A 156 -5.92 3.75 -3.52
CA ILE A 156 -4.68 3.60 -2.75
C ILE A 156 -4.86 2.59 -1.62
N GLY A 157 -6.10 2.40 -1.19
CA GLY A 157 -6.40 1.77 0.08
C GLY A 157 -5.65 0.47 0.29
N MET A 158 -4.92 0.40 1.40
CA MET A 158 -4.16 -0.77 1.84
C MET A 158 -5.07 -1.96 2.22
N ALA A 159 -6.39 -1.84 2.07
CA ALA A 159 -7.34 -2.89 2.41
C ALA A 159 -7.12 -4.21 1.62
N PRO A 160 -6.93 -4.20 0.28
CA PRO A 160 -6.58 -5.41 -0.47
C PRO A 160 -5.28 -6.04 0.01
N TYR A 161 -4.24 -5.22 0.21
CA TYR A 161 -2.95 -5.65 0.75
C TYR A 161 -3.10 -6.33 2.11
N MET A 162 -3.77 -5.68 3.08
CA MET A 162 -3.94 -6.22 4.44
C MET A 162 -4.73 -7.53 4.40
N ARG A 163 -5.79 -7.60 3.59
CA ARG A 163 -6.57 -8.83 3.41
C ARG A 163 -5.77 -9.94 2.78
N MET A 164 -4.94 -9.63 1.78
CA MET A 164 -4.06 -10.63 1.16
C MET A 164 -3.11 -11.22 2.19
N ILE A 165 -2.47 -10.38 3.00
CA ILE A 165 -1.58 -10.83 4.08
C ILE A 165 -2.34 -11.69 5.10
N LEU A 166 -3.56 -11.30 5.47
CA LEU A 166 -4.39 -12.09 6.37
C LEU A 166 -4.78 -13.44 5.76
N MET A 167 -5.18 -13.50 4.50
CA MET A 167 -5.53 -14.75 3.81
C MET A 167 -4.34 -15.71 3.75
N ILE A 168 -3.14 -15.18 3.50
CA ILE A 168 -1.90 -15.98 3.41
C ILE A 168 -1.53 -16.60 4.76
N ASN A 169 -1.67 -15.84 5.84
CA ASN A 169 -1.12 -16.19 7.16
C ASN A 169 -2.14 -16.79 8.12
N PHE A 170 -3.40 -16.40 7.97
CA PHE A 170 -4.48 -16.71 8.89
C PHE A 170 -5.76 -17.06 8.10
N PRO A 171 -5.77 -18.16 7.32
CA PRO A 171 -6.88 -18.51 6.44
C PRO A 171 -8.20 -18.82 7.20
N ASP A 172 -8.11 -19.12 8.48
CA ASP A 172 -9.25 -19.42 9.36
C ASP A 172 -9.79 -18.17 10.09
N GLU A 173 -9.15 -17.00 9.92
CA GLU A 173 -9.60 -15.75 10.54
C GLU A 173 -10.93 -15.27 9.92
N ASP A 174 -11.93 -14.97 10.75
CA ASP A 174 -13.20 -14.41 10.28
C ASP A 174 -13.05 -12.95 9.89
N LEU A 175 -12.62 -12.74 8.65
CA LEU A 175 -12.52 -11.42 8.07
C LEU A 175 -13.90 -10.82 7.78
N HIS A 176 -14.99 -11.60 7.70
CA HIS A 176 -16.31 -11.10 7.32
C HIS A 176 -17.06 -10.40 8.45
N SER A 177 -16.59 -10.52 9.69
CA SER A 177 -17.16 -9.78 10.81
C SER A 177 -17.15 -8.27 10.53
N ALA A 178 -18.24 -7.59 10.91
CA ALA A 178 -18.39 -6.16 10.66
C ALA A 178 -17.26 -5.34 11.29
N ILE A 179 -16.75 -5.77 12.46
CA ILE A 179 -15.65 -5.11 13.17
C ILE A 179 -14.34 -5.28 12.39
N ALA A 180 -14.02 -6.49 11.89
CA ALA A 180 -12.83 -6.70 11.08
C ALA A 180 -12.86 -5.90 9.77
N GLN A 181 -13.97 -5.95 9.04
CA GLN A 181 -14.17 -5.17 7.81
C GLN A 181 -14.00 -3.67 8.05
N SER A 182 -14.63 -3.15 9.10
CA SER A 182 -14.57 -1.72 9.46
C SER A 182 -13.17 -1.31 9.89
N SER A 183 -12.45 -2.16 10.62
CA SER A 183 -11.08 -1.87 11.09
C SER A 183 -10.08 -1.87 9.93
N ILE A 184 -10.20 -2.83 9.00
CA ILE A 184 -9.38 -2.87 7.77
C ILE A 184 -9.64 -1.61 6.94
N MET A 185 -10.90 -1.24 6.75
CA MET A 185 -11.26 -0.04 5.99
C MET A 185 -10.77 1.24 6.67
N TYR A 186 -10.95 1.36 7.99
CA TYR A 186 -10.48 2.49 8.77
C TYR A 186 -8.97 2.66 8.62
N ILE A 187 -8.18 1.63 8.91
CA ILE A 187 -6.72 1.70 8.80
C ILE A 187 -6.27 1.95 7.37
N SER A 188 -6.93 1.35 6.38
CA SER A 188 -6.69 1.63 4.97
C SER A 188 -6.87 3.12 4.64
N MET A 189 -7.94 3.75 5.14
CA MET A 189 -8.16 5.19 4.96
C MET A 189 -7.11 6.04 5.68
N GLN A 190 -6.69 5.64 6.87
CA GLN A 190 -5.61 6.34 7.59
C GLN A 190 -4.28 6.26 6.83
N THR A 191 -3.94 5.12 6.24
CA THR A 191 -2.75 5.00 5.37
C THR A 191 -2.84 5.87 4.12
N ALA A 192 -4.04 6.00 3.53
CA ALA A 192 -4.27 6.87 2.39
C ALA A 192 -4.15 8.37 2.74
N LEU A 193 -4.57 8.75 3.96
CA LEU A 193 -4.36 10.11 4.49
C LEU A 193 -2.88 10.40 4.74
N LEU A 194 -2.13 9.45 5.30
CA LEU A 194 -0.67 9.59 5.46
C LEU A 194 0.00 9.85 4.11
N ASN A 195 -0.42 9.14 3.06
CA ASN A 195 0.05 9.41 1.70
C ASN A 195 -0.26 10.83 1.27
N ASP A 196 -1.52 11.26 1.41
CA ASP A 196 -1.96 12.59 0.98
C ASP A 196 -1.24 13.71 1.72
N ILE A 197 -0.99 13.58 3.03
CA ILE A 197 -0.18 14.54 3.81
C ILE A 197 1.23 14.63 3.22
N ALA A 198 1.89 13.48 3.00
CA ALA A 198 3.26 13.44 2.52
C ALA A 198 3.40 13.91 1.06
N SER A 199 2.35 13.76 0.24
CA SER A 199 2.37 14.09 -1.17
C SER A 199 1.79 15.46 -1.52
N VAL A 200 1.22 16.22 -0.57
CA VAL A 200 0.59 17.55 -0.82
C VAL A 200 1.44 18.45 -1.71
N ILE A 201 2.75 18.56 -1.43
CA ILE A 201 3.65 19.43 -2.18
C ILE A 201 3.87 18.90 -3.60
N LYS A 202 4.08 17.59 -3.74
CA LYS A 202 4.29 16.90 -5.02
C LYS A 202 3.06 17.01 -5.91
N ASP A 203 1.87 16.85 -5.33
CA ASP A 203 0.62 16.75 -6.08
C ASP A 203 0.03 18.11 -6.45
N LYS A 204 0.63 19.19 -5.92
CA LYS A 204 0.33 20.57 -6.30
C LYS A 204 0.76 20.83 -7.75
N GLY A 205 -0.14 20.50 -8.68
CA GLY A 205 0.07 20.64 -10.13
C GLY A 205 0.15 19.31 -10.89
N SER A 206 0.00 18.16 -10.21
CA SER A 206 -0.17 16.86 -10.88
C SER A 206 -1.61 16.66 -11.36
N ASN A 207 -1.96 15.48 -11.89
CA ASN A 207 -3.34 15.03 -12.11
C ASN A 207 -3.90 14.16 -10.97
N GLU A 208 -3.13 13.99 -9.89
CA GLU A 208 -3.52 13.14 -8.75
C GLU A 208 -4.56 13.82 -7.85
N VAL A 209 -5.50 13.06 -7.31
CA VAL A 209 -6.47 13.52 -6.30
C VAL A 209 -5.87 13.38 -4.91
N ASN A 210 -5.93 14.45 -4.13
CA ASN A 210 -5.37 14.55 -2.79
C ASN A 210 -6.38 15.20 -1.83
N TYR A 211 -6.60 14.56 -0.69
CA TYR A 211 -7.53 15.01 0.34
C TYR A 211 -7.33 16.49 0.73
N TYR A 212 -6.08 16.88 0.98
CA TYR A 212 -5.71 18.22 1.45
C TYR A 212 -5.62 19.26 0.33
N LEU A 213 -5.83 18.87 -0.92
CA LEU A 213 -5.91 19.81 -2.03
C LEU A 213 -7.36 20.02 -2.51
N GLN A 214 -8.19 18.97 -2.47
CA GLN A 214 -9.56 19.03 -3.00
C GLN A 214 -10.67 18.92 -1.95
N VAL A 215 -10.45 18.23 -0.83
CA VAL A 215 -11.50 17.96 0.16
C VAL A 215 -11.44 18.97 1.30
N ALA A 216 -10.29 19.06 1.96
CA ALA A 216 -10.09 19.87 3.16
C ALA A 216 -8.82 20.75 3.04
N PRO A 217 -8.80 21.74 2.13
CA PRO A 217 -7.60 22.54 1.83
C PRO A 217 -7.13 23.48 2.94
N ASP A 218 -8.01 23.79 3.90
CA ASP A 218 -7.71 24.70 5.01
C ASP A 218 -7.19 23.97 6.27
N THR A 219 -7.06 22.65 6.19
CA THR A 219 -6.59 21.80 7.28
C THR A 219 -5.46 20.93 6.75
N VAL A 220 -4.37 20.77 7.48
CA VAL A 220 -3.39 19.72 7.20
C VAL A 220 -3.03 19.10 8.54
N GLU A 221 -3.40 17.84 8.73
CA GLU A 221 -3.01 17.08 9.91
C GLU A 221 -1.55 16.69 9.82
N LYS A 222 -0.90 16.45 10.96
CA LYS A 222 0.45 15.90 10.98
C LYS A 222 0.39 14.38 10.82
N LEU A 223 1.42 13.80 10.21
CA LEU A 223 1.54 12.34 10.06
C LEU A 223 1.49 11.63 11.42
N GLU A 224 2.11 12.22 12.43
CA GLU A 224 2.14 11.70 13.80
C GLU A 224 0.76 11.68 14.46
N ASP A 225 -0.08 12.68 14.21
CA ASP A 225 -1.43 12.77 14.78
C ASP A 225 -2.32 11.63 14.24
N ILE A 226 -2.22 11.35 12.93
CA ILE A 226 -2.90 10.22 12.29
C ILE A 226 -2.45 8.88 12.89
N LEU A 227 -1.13 8.72 13.09
CA LEU A 227 -0.53 7.53 13.65
C LEU A 227 -0.99 7.27 15.09
N GLU A 228 -1.01 8.31 15.93
CA GLU A 228 -1.44 8.23 17.33
C GLU A 228 -2.92 7.86 17.45
N GLN A 229 -3.81 8.59 16.78
CA GLN A 229 -5.25 8.32 16.78
C GLN A 229 -5.58 6.90 16.29
N SER A 230 -4.87 6.45 15.25
CA SER A 230 -5.07 5.11 14.70
C SER A 230 -4.59 4.01 15.65
N ASN A 231 -3.52 4.25 16.39
CA ASN A 231 -3.07 3.33 17.44
C ASN A 231 -4.05 3.26 18.60
N GLU A 232 -4.53 4.39 19.09
CA GLU A 232 -5.57 4.44 20.13
C GLU A 232 -6.81 3.64 19.71
N TYR A 233 -7.28 3.83 18.47
CA TYR A 233 -8.36 3.04 17.91
C TYR A 233 -8.09 1.53 17.99
N LEU A 234 -6.91 1.07 17.53
CA LEU A 234 -6.53 -0.35 17.53
C LEU A 234 -6.43 -0.95 18.95
N GLU A 235 -6.11 -0.14 19.96
CA GLU A 235 -6.13 -0.56 21.36
C GLU A 235 -7.56 -0.74 21.89
N THR A 236 -8.50 0.11 21.47
CA THR A 236 -9.90 0.05 21.96
C THR A 236 -10.78 -1.00 21.27
N VAL A 237 -10.48 -1.37 20.03
CA VAL A 237 -11.30 -2.30 19.25
C VAL A 237 -11.03 -3.76 19.64
N VAL A 238 -12.09 -4.57 19.68
CA VAL A 238 -12.01 -6.01 19.96
C VAL A 238 -11.75 -6.76 18.65
N LEU A 239 -10.47 -7.03 18.38
CA LEU A 239 -9.97 -7.81 17.24
C LEU A 239 -9.02 -8.90 17.77
N SER A 240 -8.77 -9.93 16.96
CA SER A 240 -7.69 -10.87 17.25
C SER A 240 -6.33 -10.16 17.21
N ASP A 241 -5.36 -10.69 17.97
CA ASP A 241 -4.00 -10.15 17.98
C ASP A 241 -3.37 -10.22 16.58
N ASN A 242 -3.65 -11.28 15.82
CA ASN A 242 -3.21 -11.45 14.44
C ASN A 242 -3.67 -10.29 13.54
N LEU A 243 -4.95 -9.94 13.64
CA LEU A 243 -5.51 -8.84 12.86
C LEU A 243 -4.93 -7.49 13.29
N LYS A 244 -4.87 -7.22 14.60
CA LYS A 244 -4.22 -5.99 15.11
C LYS A 244 -2.79 -5.87 14.62
N HIS A 245 -2.06 -6.98 14.58
CA HIS A 245 -0.67 -7.03 14.14
C HIS A 245 -0.50 -6.60 12.68
N VAL A 246 -1.31 -7.17 11.77
CA VAL A 246 -1.27 -6.80 10.35
C VAL A 246 -1.70 -5.35 10.14
N LEU A 247 -2.75 -4.89 10.83
CA LEU A 247 -3.22 -3.52 10.75
C LEU A 247 -2.15 -2.51 11.24
N LYS A 248 -1.50 -2.81 12.37
CA LYS A 248 -0.39 -2.00 12.88
C LYS A 248 0.80 -1.99 11.92
N SER A 249 1.15 -3.12 11.32
CA SER A 249 2.24 -3.19 10.33
C SER A 249 1.94 -2.30 9.12
N ALA A 250 0.72 -2.36 8.58
CA ALA A 250 0.32 -1.52 7.46
C ALA A 250 0.36 -0.02 7.80
N LEU A 251 -0.17 0.36 8.97
CA LEU A 251 -0.19 1.75 9.44
C LEU A 251 1.23 2.29 9.68
N HIS A 252 2.02 1.60 10.50
CA HIS A 252 3.37 2.03 10.86
C HIS A 252 4.32 1.98 9.68
N GLY A 253 4.17 0.95 8.84
CA GLY A 253 4.90 0.82 7.60
C GLY A 253 4.61 1.96 6.63
N SER A 254 3.34 2.30 6.45
CA SER A 254 2.94 3.46 5.64
C SER A 254 3.51 4.75 6.21
N TYR A 255 3.44 4.94 7.53
CA TYR A 255 4.04 6.11 8.18
C TYR A 255 5.54 6.21 7.88
N LEU A 256 6.31 5.12 8.04
CA LEU A 256 7.75 5.12 7.73
C LEU A 256 8.00 5.39 6.25
N MET A 257 7.26 4.73 5.36
CA MET A 257 7.36 4.91 3.92
C MET A 257 7.12 6.36 3.52
N TYR A 258 6.07 6.98 4.03
CA TYR A 258 5.69 8.36 3.71
C TYR A 258 6.49 9.42 4.46
N SER A 259 7.13 9.08 5.60
CA SER A 259 7.99 9.98 6.36
C SER A 259 9.44 9.93 5.93
N LEU A 260 9.89 8.81 5.33
CA LEU A 260 11.30 8.58 5.05
C LEU A 260 11.58 8.42 3.56
N SER A 261 10.65 8.01 2.69
CA SER A 261 10.97 7.76 1.28
C SER A 261 11.41 9.01 0.51
N LYS A 262 12.45 8.85 -0.31
CA LYS A 262 12.99 9.86 -1.26
C LYS A 262 11.90 10.52 -2.10
N ARG A 263 10.85 9.76 -2.45
CA ARG A 263 9.74 10.22 -3.31
C ARG A 263 9.01 11.44 -2.74
N TYR A 264 8.91 11.57 -1.42
CA TYR A 264 8.08 12.61 -0.78
C TYR A 264 8.88 13.83 -0.29
N PHE A 265 10.18 13.69 0.00
CA PHE A 265 10.97 14.78 0.60
C PHE A 265 12.05 15.40 -0.29
N GLY A 266 12.31 14.87 -1.50
CA GLY A 266 13.26 15.48 -2.46
C GLY A 266 14.70 15.62 -1.94
N LYS A 267 15.02 15.05 -0.78
CA LYS A 267 16.36 14.97 -0.21
C LYS A 267 16.83 13.52 -0.30
N THR A 268 18.10 13.35 -0.67
CA THR A 268 18.84 12.12 -0.38
C THR A 268 18.88 11.96 1.15
N GLU A 269 18.36 10.90 1.79
CA GLU A 269 18.09 9.52 1.32
C GLU A 269 16.95 8.81 2.09
N PRO A 270 16.36 7.73 1.52
CA PRO A 270 16.79 6.35 1.82
C PRO A 270 17.59 5.67 0.72
N ASN A 271 18.74 5.11 1.11
CA ASN A 271 19.49 3.99 0.54
C ASN A 271 20.15 3.26 1.73
N TRP A 272 19.32 2.87 2.69
CA TRP A 272 19.65 2.16 3.93
C TRP A 272 18.73 0.96 4.05
#